data_AF-A0A1G3IA11-F1
#
_entry.id   AF-A0A1G3IA11-F1
#
_cell.length_a   1.000
_cell.length_b   1.000
_cell.length_c   1.000
_cell.angle_alpha   90.00
_cell.angle_beta   90.00
_cell.angle_gamma   90.00
#
_symmetry.space_group_name_H-M   'P 1'
#
loop_
_entity.id
_entity.type
_entity.pdbx_description
1 polymer ?
#
loop_
_entity_poly.entity_id
_entity_poly.type
_entity_poly.pdbx_seq_one_letter_code
_entity_poly.pdbx_strand_id
1 'polypeptide(L)'
;MRTETLRIRIEPDLKQHAEAVFKELGISNSEAVRMYYRWVVAGGGLPFDAKVPNIETMRAILAEPEERTYGSFSEIRKDADV
;
A
#
# COMPACT_ATOMS: atom_id res chain seq x y z
N MET A 1 -20.65 11.51 -21.81
CA MET A 1 -19.80 11.21 -20.64
C MET A 1 -19.39 12.54 -20.02
N ARG A 2 -19.68 12.78 -18.73
CA ARG A 2 -19.23 14.00 -18.06
C ARG A 2 -17.78 13.80 -17.59
N THR A 3 -16.93 14.79 -17.81
CA THR A 3 -15.54 14.79 -17.38
C THR A 3 -15.31 15.95 -16.43
N GLU A 4 -14.54 15.72 -15.38
CA GLU A 4 -14.08 16.76 -14.47
C GLU A 4 -12.56 16.91 -14.55
N THR A 5 -12.08 18.12 -14.25
CA THR A 5 -10.64 18.45 -14.30
C THR A 5 -10.05 18.38 -12.90
N LEU A 6 -8.99 17.60 -12.74
CA LEU A 6 -8.20 17.55 -11.51
C LEU A 6 -7.00 18.51 -11.62
N ARG A 7 -6.88 19.46 -10.68
CA ARG A 7 -5.73 20.37 -10.57
C ARG A 7 -5.03 20.17 -9.25
N ILE A 8 -3.75 19.78 -9.30
CA ILE A 8 -2.93 19.48 -8.12
C ILE A 8 -1.62 20.25 -8.23
N ARG A 9 -1.17 20.84 -7.12
CA ARG A 9 0.20 21.37 -6.99
C ARG A 9 1.11 20.25 -6.52
N ILE A 10 2.21 20.05 -7.24
CA ILE A 10 3.24 19.08 -6.89
C ILE A 10 4.61 19.74 -7.01
N GLU A 11 5.57 19.22 -6.27
CA GLU A 11 6.95 19.69 -6.38
C GLU A 11 7.50 19.41 -7.80
N PRO A 12 8.20 20.37 -8.42
CA PRO A 12 8.71 20.22 -9.79
C PRO A 12 9.61 19.00 -9.96
N ASP A 13 10.47 18.74 -8.98
CA ASP A 13 11.42 17.63 -9.03
C ASP A 13 10.68 16.30 -8.92
N LEU A 14 9.72 16.18 -8.00
CA LEU A 14 8.88 14.99 -7.87
C LEU A 14 8.13 14.70 -9.18
N LYS A 15 7.61 15.74 -9.85
CA LYS A 15 6.95 15.61 -11.15
C LYS A 15 7.88 15.00 -12.20
N GLN A 16 9.08 15.55 -12.34
CA GLN A 16 10.03 15.09 -13.36
C GLN A 16 10.41 13.63 -13.16
N HIS A 17 10.69 13.23 -11.92
CA HIS A 17 11.05 11.84 -11.62
C HIS A 17 9.89 10.89 -11.92
N ALA A 18 8.67 11.23 -11.51
CA ALA A 18 7.49 10.42 -11.80
C ALA A 18 7.23 10.30 -13.31
N GLU A 19 7.36 11.41 -14.07
CA GLU A 19 7.19 11.41 -15.53
C GLU A 19 8.23 10.55 -16.25
N ALA A 20 9.47 10.49 -15.75
CA ALA A 20 10.49 9.61 -16.29
C ALA A 20 10.09 8.13 -16.13
N VAL A 21 9.61 7.74 -14.95
CA VAL A 21 9.12 6.37 -14.68
C VAL A 21 7.90 6.05 -15.54
N PHE A 22 6.93 6.95 -15.64
CA PHE A 22 5.74 6.73 -16.47
C PHE A 22 6.07 6.60 -17.95
N LYS A 23 7.06 7.35 -18.44
CA LYS A 23 7.56 7.23 -19.81
C LYS A 23 8.18 5.86 -20.08
N GLU A 24 8.95 5.33 -19.14
CA GLU A 24 9.52 3.97 -19.24
C GLU A 24 8.41 2.90 -19.27
N LEU A 25 7.35 3.10 -18.49
CA LEU A 25 6.16 2.24 -18.48
C LEU A 25 5.23 2.46 -19.68
N GLY A 26 5.48 3.46 -20.53
CA GLY A 26 4.66 3.77 -21.70
C GLY A 26 3.29 4.39 -21.37
N ILE A 27 3.12 4.95 -20.18
CA ILE A 27 1.84 5.55 -19.74
C ILE A 27 1.95 7.07 -19.56
N SER A 28 0.82 7.76 -19.75
CA SER A 28 0.74 9.20 -19.49
C SER A 28 0.50 9.51 -18.02
N ASN A 29 0.88 10.71 -17.58
CA ASN A 29 0.58 11.21 -16.23
C ASN A 29 -0.92 11.11 -15.89
N SER A 30 -1.77 11.52 -16.83
CA SER A 30 -3.23 11.44 -16.67
C SER A 30 -3.74 10.01 -16.57
N GLU A 31 -3.07 9.05 -17.20
CA GLU A 31 -3.44 7.64 -17.14
C GLU A 31 -3.06 7.02 -15.81
N ALA A 32 -1.86 7.28 -15.31
CA ALA A 32 -1.43 6.87 -13.98
C ALA A 32 -2.40 7.38 -12.91
N VAL A 33 -2.81 8.64 -12.98
CA VAL A 33 -3.81 9.22 -12.07
C VAL A 33 -5.16 8.53 -12.21
N ARG A 34 -5.66 8.30 -13.43
CA ARG A 34 -6.92 7.56 -13.62
C ARG A 34 -6.86 6.13 -13.07
N MET A 35 -5.73 5.45 -13.23
CA MET A 35 -5.49 4.11 -12.67
C MET A 35 -5.56 4.13 -11.14
N TYR A 36 -4.95 5.12 -10.51
CA TYR A 36 -5.04 5.31 -9.06
C TYR A 36 -6.50 5.42 -8.58
N TYR A 37 -7.32 6.27 -9.21
CA TYR A 37 -8.75 6.37 -8.84
C TYR A 37 -9.51 5.06 -9.04
N ARG A 38 -9.22 4.33 -10.12
CA ARG A 38 -9.83 3.01 -10.34
C ARG A 38 -9.43 2.02 -9.25
N TRP A 39 -8.19 2.05 -8.81
CA TRP A 39 -7.72 1.22 -7.70
C TRP A 39 -8.47 1.53 -6.41
N VAL A 40 -8.57 2.81 -6.05
CA VAL A 40 -9.27 3.24 -4.83
C VAL A 40 -10.72 2.77 -4.83
N VAL A 41 -11.41 2.89 -5.97
CA VAL A 41 -12.79 2.41 -6.12
C VAL A 41 -12.89 0.89 -6.03
N ALA A 42 -11.98 0.16 -6.67
CA ALA A 42 -12.04 -1.31 -6.74
C ALA A 42 -11.60 -1.97 -5.42
N GLY A 43 -10.54 -1.47 -4.79
CA GLY A 43 -9.91 -2.05 -3.60
C GLY A 43 -10.41 -1.47 -2.28
N GLY A 44 -11.19 -0.38 -2.28
CA GLY A 44 -11.65 0.27 -1.05
C GLY A 44 -10.52 0.87 -0.21
N GLY A 45 -9.37 1.17 -0.82
CA GLY A 45 -8.17 1.60 -0.13
C GLY A 45 -7.08 2.06 -1.08
N LEU A 46 -5.91 2.41 -0.54
CA LEU A 46 -4.76 2.86 -1.33
C LEU A 46 -4.08 1.66 -2.04
N PRO A 47 -3.36 1.90 -3.16
CA PRO A 47 -2.59 0.86 -3.88
C PRO A 47 -1.34 0.39 -3.15
N PHE A 48 -1.11 0.90 -1.95
CA PHE A 48 -0.06 0.50 -1.05
C PHE A 48 -0.65 0.43 0.35
N ASP A 49 -0.08 -0.43 1.19
CA ASP A 49 -0.51 -0.56 2.56
C ASP A 49 -0.09 0.69 3.33
N ALA A 50 -1.00 1.67 3.43
CA ALA A 50 -0.76 2.91 4.15
C ALA A 50 -0.83 2.74 5.68
N LYS A 51 -0.58 1.52 6.18
CA LYS A 51 -0.44 1.26 7.60
C LYS A 51 0.95 1.69 8.00
N VAL A 52 1.06 2.92 8.52
CA VAL A 52 2.17 3.22 9.43
C VAL A 52 2.00 2.25 10.60
N PRO A 53 2.90 1.27 10.78
CA PRO A 53 2.72 0.29 11.84
C PRO A 53 2.70 1.06 13.16
N ASN A 54 1.68 0.82 13.98
CA ASN A 54 1.62 1.44 15.30
C ASN A 54 2.80 0.95 16.14
N ILE A 55 3.06 1.63 17.26
CA ILE A 55 4.22 1.31 18.12
C ILE A 55 4.22 -0.18 18.53
N GLU A 56 3.05 -0.76 18.78
CA GLU A 56 2.93 -2.19 19.13
C GLU A 56 3.32 -3.11 17.97
N THR A 57 2.85 -2.81 16.75
CA THR A 57 3.21 -3.55 15.53
C THR A 57 4.70 -3.42 15.25
N MET A 58 5.27 -2.22 15.42
CA MET A 58 6.71 -1.99 15.28
C MET A 58 7.52 -2.79 16.30
N ARG A 59 7.09 -2.84 17.58
CA ARG A 59 7.76 -3.67 18.60
C ARG A 59 7.68 -5.15 18.27
N ALA A 60 6.54 -5.64 17.78
CA ALA A 60 6.39 -7.04 17.39
C ALA A 60 7.29 -7.41 16.19
N ILE A 61 7.44 -6.51 15.21
CA ILE A 61 8.33 -6.71 14.05
C ILE A 61 9.81 -6.70 14.47
N LEU A 62 10.18 -5.85 15.42
CA LEU A 62 11.55 -5.67 15.89
C LEU A 62 11.96 -6.63 17.02
N ALA A 63 10.99 -7.31 17.65
CA ALA A 63 11.27 -8.32 18.66
C ALA A 63 11.90 -9.55 18.00
N GLU A 64 12.85 -10.18 18.70
CA GLU A 64 13.37 -11.47 18.25
C GLU A 64 12.22 -12.49 18.29
N PRO A 65 11.97 -13.22 17.18
CA PRO A 65 10.87 -14.16 17.14
C PRO A 65 11.12 -15.28 18.15
N GLU A 66 10.18 -15.50 19.05
CA GLU A 66 10.16 -16.76 19.80
C GLU A 66 9.85 -17.90 18.81
N GLU A 67 10.85 -18.75 18.54
CA GLU A 67 10.65 -19.96 17.75
C GLU A 67 9.76 -20.94 18.51
N ARG A 68 8.44 -20.80 18.33
CA ARG A 68 7.44 -21.75 18.81
C ARG A 68 7.00 -22.63 17.66
N THR A 69 7.23 -23.93 17.80
CA THR A 69 6.74 -24.94 16.87
C THR A 69 5.51 -25.61 17.47
N TYR A 70 4.44 -25.70 16.70
CA TYR A 70 3.21 -26.38 17.11
C TYR A 70 3.03 -27.63 16.26
N GLY A 71 2.66 -28.75 16.88
CA GLY A 71 2.46 -30.03 16.21
C GLY A 71 1.14 -30.10 15.46
N SER A 72 0.19 -29.23 15.77
CA SER A 72 -1.09 -29.14 15.05
C SER A 72 -1.74 -27.76 15.16
N PHE A 73 -2.64 -27.46 14.21
CA PHE A 73 -3.45 -26.24 14.23
C PHE A 73 -4.31 -26.11 15.49
N SER A 74 -4.70 -27.24 16.12
CA SER A 74 -5.46 -27.23 17.37
C SER A 74 -4.65 -26.76 18.58
N GLU A 75 -3.33 -26.93 18.56
CA GLU A 75 -2.44 -26.46 19.62
C GLU A 75 -2.23 -24.95 19.54
N ILE A 76 -2.05 -24.41 18.33
CA ILE A 76 -1.96 -22.96 18.08
C ILE A 76 -3.18 -22.25 18.65
N ARG A 77 -4.36 -22.78 18.36
CA ARG A 77 -5.62 -22.17 18.78
C ARG A 77 -5.79 -22.16 20.31
N LYS A 78 -5.35 -23.21 21.00
CA LYS A 78 -5.35 -23.26 22.47
C LYS A 78 -4.40 -22.24 23.09
N ASP A 79 -3.24 -22.01 22.47
CA ASP A 79 -2.25 -21.04 22.96
C ASP A 79 -2.65 -19.58 22.65
N ALA A 80 -3.33 -19.36 21.52
CA ALA A 80 -3.77 -18.03 21.08
C ALA A 80 -5.04 -17.52 21.80
N ASP A 81 -5.73 -18.35 22.58
CA ASP A 81 -7.00 -18.04 23.26
C ASP A 81 -8.09 -17.49 22.30
N VAL A 82 -8.15 -18.05 21.08
CA VAL A 82 -9.12 -17.71 20.00
C VAL A 82 -9.99 -18.89 19.60
#